data_AF-A0AAW4JVX6-F1
#
_entry.id   AF-A0AAW4JVX6-F1
#
_cell.length_a   1.000
_cell.length_b   1.000
_cell.length_c   1.000
_cell.angle_alpha   90.00
_cell.angle_beta   90.00
_cell.angle_gamma   90.00
#
_symmetry.space_group_name_H-M   'P 1'
#
loop_
_entity.id
_entity.type
_entity.pdbx_description
1 polymer ?
#
loop_
_entity_poly.entity_id
_entity_poly.type
_entity_poly.pdbx_seq_one_letter_code
_entity_poly.pdbx_strand_id
1 'polypeptide(L)' 'MKVCANQKFDGKILCCDISEEWTNVARKYWKENGLENKIFLKLGSALETLQVLIDSKSAPTWASDFAFGPSSIDLFF' A
#
# COMPACT_ATOMS: atom_id res chain seq x y z
N MET A 1 6.68 0.53 10.95
CA MET A 1 6.52 1.98 10.66
C MET A 1 7.84 2.79 10.62
N LYS A 2 8.97 2.31 11.16
CA LYS A 2 10.27 3.03 11.08
C LYS A 2 10.87 3.15 9.66
N VAL A 3 10.42 2.34 8.71
CA VAL A 3 10.99 2.27 7.35
C VAL A 3 10.64 3.52 6.51
N CYS A 4 9.41 4.03 6.61
CA CYS A 4 8.95 5.16 5.77
C CYS A 4 9.23 6.55 6.37
N ALA A 5 9.44 6.65 7.68
CA ALA A 5 9.54 7.94 8.37
C ALA A 5 10.85 8.71 8.08
N ASN A 6 11.85 8.07 7.46
CA ASN A 6 13.19 8.63 7.32
C ASN A 6 13.73 8.68 5.88
N GLN A 7 12.89 8.41 4.87
CA GLN A 7 13.27 8.58 3.46
C GLN A 7 12.42 9.69 2.82
N LYS A 8 13.06 10.55 2.01
CA LYS A 8 12.36 11.43 1.05
C LYS A 8 11.65 10.54 0.03
N PHE A 9 10.45 10.08 0.36
CA PHE A 9 9.64 9.24 -0.50
C PHE A 9 8.52 10.08 -1.10
N ASP A 10 8.63 10.40 -2.40
CA ASP A 10 7.57 10.99 -3.21
C ASP A 10 6.68 9.92 -3.89
N GLY A 11 6.90 8.64 -3.57
CA GLY A 11 6.11 7.53 -4.09
C GLY A 11 4.80 7.29 -3.34
N LYS A 12 3.96 6.41 -3.90
CA LYS A 12 2.78 5.84 -3.24
C LYS A 12 3.14 4.50 -2.60
N ILE A 13 2.54 4.19 -1.45
CA ILE A 13 2.71 2.92 -0.73
C ILE A 13 1.42 2.13 -0.86
N LEU A 14 1.50 0.88 -1.33
CA LEU A 14 0.38 -0.04 -1.31
C LEU A 14 0.42 -0.85 -0.02
N CYS A 15 -0.58 -0.68 0.84
CA CYS A 15 -0.75 -1.44 2.08
C CYS A 15 -1.89 -2.45 1.91
N CYS A 16 -1.64 -3.72 2.25
CA CYS A 16 -2.63 -4.80 2.16
C CYS A 16 -2.82 -5.40 3.54
N ASP A 17 -4.05 -5.38 4.06
CA ASP A 17 -4.36 -5.90 5.39
C ASP A 17 -5.69 -6.65 5.36
N ILE A 18 -5.79 -7.76 6.09
CA ILE A 18 -7.01 -8.56 6.19
C ILE A 18 -7.93 -8.02 7.29
N SER A 19 -7.37 -7.37 8.31
CA SER A 19 -8.10 -6.91 9.49
C SER A 19 -8.40 -5.43 9.44
N GLU A 20 -9.69 -5.09 9.31
CA GLU A 20 -10.15 -3.72 9.41
C GLU A 20 -9.86 -3.10 10.80
N GLU A 21 -9.91 -3.90 11.87
CA GLU A 21 -9.63 -3.44 13.23
C GLU A 21 -8.18 -2.92 13.36
N TRP A 22 -7.20 -3.71 12.93
CA TRP A 22 -5.79 -3.32 12.99
C TRP A 22 -5.46 -2.21 11.99
N THR A 23 -6.05 -2.26 10.81
CA THR A 23 -5.98 -1.17 9.82
C THR A 23 -6.46 0.16 10.39
N ASN A 24 -7.53 0.17 11.18
CA ASN A 24 -8.04 1.41 11.80
C ASN A 24 -7.07 1.99 12.83
N VAL A 25 -6.30 1.14 13.52
CA VAL A 25 -5.20 1.59 14.38
C VAL A 25 -4.09 2.20 13.53
N ALA A 26 -3.67 1.51 12.46
CA ALA A 26 -2.61 1.98 11.57
C ALA A 26 -2.95 3.33 10.91
N ARG A 27 -4.20 3.54 10.47
CA ARG A 27 -4.69 4.81 9.90
C ARG A 27 -4.49 6.00 10.83
N LYS A 28 -4.71 5.83 12.13
CA LYS A 28 -4.49 6.91 13.12
C LYS A 28 -3.02 7.36 13.10
N TYR A 29 -2.09 6.41 13.15
CA TYR A 29 -0.67 6.71 13.10
C TYR A 29 -0.23 7.30 11.75
N TRP A 30 -0.79 6.81 10.63
CA TRP A 30 -0.49 7.39 9.32
C TRP A 30 -0.91 8.85 9.25
N LYS A 31 -2.08 9.18 9.78
CA LYS A 31 -2.57 10.56 9.84
C LYS A 31 -1.70 11.45 10.71
N GLU A 32 -1.33 10.98 11.90
CA GLU A 32 -0.45 11.71 12.83
C GLU A 32 0.93 12.02 12.23
N ASN A 33 1.41 11.18 11.31
CA ASN A 33 2.72 11.33 10.67
C ASN A 33 2.64 11.91 9.24
N GLY A 34 1.46 12.38 8.80
CA GLY A 34 1.27 12.95 7.46
C GLY A 34 1.51 11.97 6.31
N LEU A 35 1.29 10.68 6.55
CA LEU A 35 1.45 9.60 5.57
C LEU A 35 0.12 9.15 4.94
N GLU A 36 -1.03 9.58 5.48
CA GLU A 36 -2.37 9.16 5.03
C GLU A 36 -2.58 9.38 3.52
N ASN A 37 -2.04 10.46 2.96
CA ASN A 37 -2.13 10.77 1.53
C ASN A 37 -1.15 9.97 0.65
N LYS A 38 -0.16 9.28 1.24
CA LYS A 38 0.81 8.45 0.52
C LYS A 38 0.43 6.97 0.51
N ILE A 39 -0.46 6.56 1.40
CA ILE A 39 -0.83 5.15 1.59
C ILE A 39 -2.12 4.85 0.85
N PHE A 40 -2.03 3.91 -0.08
CA PHE A 40 -3.16 3.31 -0.75
C PHE A 40 -3.44 1.96 -0.08
N LEU A 41 -4.57 1.88 0.61
CA LEU A 41 -4.94 0.71 1.41
C LEU A 41 -5.90 -0.20 0.64
N LYS A 42 -5.59 -1.50 0.66
CA LYS A 42 -6.50 -2.57 0.22
C LYS A 42 -6.77 -3.51 1.37
N LEU A 43 -8.04 -3.54 1.79
CA LEU A 43 -8.53 -4.58 2.70
C LEU A 43 -8.74 -5.88 1.92
N GLY A 44 -8.18 -6.97 2.42
CA GLY A 44 -8.21 -8.28 1.79
C GLY A 44 -6.85 -8.96 1.80
N SER A 45 -6.76 -10.12 1.15
CA SER A 45 -5.51 -10.86 1.11
C SER A 45 -4.46 -10.13 0.27
N ALA A 46 -3.23 -10.07 0.79
CA ALA A 46 -2.08 -9.61 0.03
C ALA A 46 -1.88 -10.43 -1.26
N LEU A 47 -2.22 -11.73 -1.22
CA LEU A 47 -2.11 -12.62 -2.38
C LEU A 47 -3.10 -12.25 -3.49
N GLU A 48 -4.35 -11.93 -3.13
CA GLU A 48 -5.36 -11.47 -4.10
C GLU A 48 -4.94 -10.14 -4.72
N THR A 49 -4.42 -9.23 -3.90
CA THR A 49 -3.90 -7.95 -4.39
C THR A 49 -2.74 -8.15 -5.35
N LEU A 50 -1.78 -9.01 -5.00
CA LEU A 50 -0.66 -9.34 -5.88
C LEU A 50 -1.14 -9.98 -7.19
N GLN A 51 -2.12 -10.88 -7.13
CA GLN A 51 -2.71 -11.52 -8.32
C GLN A 51 -3.32 -10.49 -9.28
N VAL A 52 -3.96 -9.46 -8.73
CA VAL A 52 -4.49 -8.33 -9.49
C VAL A 52 -3.38 -7.47 -10.11
N LEU A 53 -2.27 -7.25 -9.41
CA LEU A 53 -1.14 -6.48 -9.93
C LEU A 53 -0.43 -7.19 -11.10
N ILE A 54 -0.36 -8.52 -11.09
CA ILE A 54 0.33 -9.29 -12.14
C ILE A 54 -0.57 -9.60 -13.34
N ASP A 55 -1.90 -9.60 -13.17
CA ASP A 55 -2.83 -9.86 -14.27
C ASP A 55 -3.07 -8.61 -15.14
N SER A 56 -2.16 -8.40 -16.09
CA SER A 56 -2.20 -7.27 -17.05
C SER A 56 -3.49 -7.14 -17.88
N LYS A 57 -4.30 -8.20 -17.99
CA LYS A 57 -5.52 -8.18 -18.82
C LYS A 57 -6.74 -7.67 -18.07
N SER A 58 -6.73 -7.74 -16.74
CA SER A 58 -7.86 -7.39 -15.87
C SER A 58 -7.50 -6.38 -14.77
N ALA A 59 -6.25 -5.89 -14.77
CA ALA A 59 -5.77 -4.95 -13.78
C ALA A 59 -6.64 -3.68 -13.73
N PRO A 60 -7.21 -3.34 -12.56
CA PRO A 60 -7.99 -2.12 -12.38
C PRO A 60 -7.08 -0.89 -12.48
N THR A 61 -7.66 0.27 -12.81
CA THR A 61 -6.90 1.52 -13.02
C THR A 61 -5.99 1.91 -11.86
N TRP A 62 -6.34 1.57 -10.62
CA TRP A 62 -5.47 1.88 -9.47
C TRP A 62 -4.19 1.03 -9.44
N ALA A 63 -4.19 -0.16 -10.04
CA ALA A 63 -3.06 -1.11 -10.02
C ALA A 63 -1.90 -0.66 -10.90
N SER A 64 -2.16 0.15 -11.94
CA SER A 64 -1.10 0.66 -12.83
C SER A 64 -0.06 1.52 -12.11
N ASP A 65 -0.44 2.13 -10.99
CA ASP A 65 0.46 2.94 -10.16
C ASP A 65 1.49 2.10 -9.37
N PHE A 66 1.25 0.78 -9.26
CA PHE A 66 2.04 -0.15 -8.43
C PHE A 66 2.65 -1.30 -9.24
N ALA A 67 2.66 -1.20 -10.57
CA ALA A 67 3.30 -2.20 -11.42
C ALA A 67 4.81 -2.31 -11.12
N PHE A 68 5.38 -3.50 -11.28
CA PHE A 68 6.80 -3.77 -11.04
C PHE A 68 7.70 -2.80 -11.84
N GLY A 69 8.24 -1.80 -11.14
CA GLY A 69 9.22 -0.81 -11.61
C GLY A 69 10.26 -0.55 -10.51
N PRO A 70 11.22 0.37 -10.69
CA PRO A 70 12.28 0.64 -9.69
C PRO A 70 11.76 1.16 -8.35
N SER A 71 10.47 1.50 -8.27
CA SER A 71 9.76 1.87 -7.04
C SER A 71 9.52 0.61 -6.20
N SER A 72 10.23 0.50 -5.08
CA SER A 72 10.05 -0.56 -4.08
C SER A 72 8.59 -0.64 -3.63
N ILE A 73 7.96 -1.79 -3.84
CA ILE A 73 6.67 -2.12 -3.23
C ILE A 73 6.99 -2.60 -1.81
N ASP A 74 6.87 -1.70 -0.84
CA ASP A 74 6.88 -2.09 0.56
C ASP A 74 5.49 -2.62 0.92
N LEU A 75 5.30 -3.93 0.78
CA LEU A 75 4.13 -4.63 1.28
C LEU A 75 4.20 -4.64 2.81
N PHE A 76 3.48 -3.70 3.44
CA PHE A 76 3.25 -3.73 4.88
C PHE A 76 2.02 -4.58 5.17
N PHE A 77 2.24 -5.70 5.86
CA PHE A 77 1.24 -6.43 6.64
C PHE A 77 1.01 -5.75 7.99
#